data_AF-A0A0Q5MZ56-F1
#
_entry.id   AF-A0A0Q5MZ56-F1
#
_cell.length_a   1.000
_cell.length_b   1.000
_cell.length_c   1.000
_cell.angle_alpha   90.00
_cell.angle_beta   90.00
_cell.angle_gamma   90.00
#
_symmetry.space_group_name_H-M   'P 1'
#
loop_
_entity.id
_entity.type
_entity.pdbx_description
1 polymer ?
#
loop_
_entity_poly.entity_id
_entity_poly.type
_entity_poly.pdbx_seq_one_letter_code
_entity_poly.pdbx_strand_id
1 'polypeptide(L)'
;MHTSASSHLALPVVLVFAFLLAGCGQQPGPPGPPTESASDLPASAPAAAPSGATRTPDGTKTAAAGGTSTASAATEPAAWTTYTTTDGQLIFDLPATWSVRDPAGELAEGGGAFAEVTNTEGKPLATLRTNMATGSTCVDRYPYSVLDSQDLTALTLKGATPRFVYETRGNATAPGPADTPAAAYGITSGPPPAGDSACAIFQFFTWPPNAAMFGAFYDPANNDTPGDESLPYLEKARIYLETPEYRSIKRMITSLRPTR
;
A
#
# COMPACT_ATOMS: atom_id res chain seq x y z
N MET A 1 -52.64 46.93 12.06
CA MET A 1 -53.73 47.49 12.89
C MET A 1 -54.42 46.34 13.61
N HIS A 2 -54.58 46.49 14.93
CA HIS A 2 -55.32 45.68 15.91
C HIS A 2 -54.87 44.25 16.30
N THR A 3 -54.30 44.24 17.51
CA THR A 3 -54.24 43.23 18.57
C THR A 3 -55.53 42.43 18.84
N SER A 4 -55.39 41.16 19.24
CA SER A 4 -56.00 40.67 20.49
C SER A 4 -55.31 39.41 21.01
N ALA A 5 -55.00 39.42 22.31
CA ALA A 5 -54.43 38.34 23.10
C ALA A 5 -55.52 37.45 23.71
N SER A 6 -55.18 36.24 24.12
CA SER A 6 -55.73 35.61 25.34
C SER A 6 -54.87 34.42 25.79
N SER A 7 -54.48 34.50 27.07
CA SER A 7 -53.65 33.58 27.85
C SER A 7 -54.52 32.55 28.57
N HIS A 8 -54.06 31.29 28.69
CA HIS A 8 -54.42 30.39 29.80
C HIS A 8 -53.20 29.47 30.07
N LEU A 9 -52.46 29.72 31.16
CA LEU A 9 -52.60 29.14 32.50
C LEU A 9 -51.88 27.79 32.66
N ALA A 10 -50.78 27.85 33.42
CA ALA A 10 -49.93 26.76 33.84
C ALA A 10 -50.54 25.94 35.00
N LEU A 11 -50.12 24.68 35.14
CA LEU A 11 -49.66 24.09 36.42
C LEU A 11 -48.96 22.73 36.17
N PRO A 12 -48.03 22.32 37.06
CA PRO A 12 -47.02 21.31 36.83
C PRO A 12 -47.41 19.92 37.38
N VAL A 13 -46.94 18.86 36.73
CA VAL A 13 -46.93 17.52 37.33
C VAL A 13 -45.51 17.22 37.81
N VAL A 14 -45.35 17.30 39.12
CA VAL A 14 -44.20 16.79 39.86
C VAL A 14 -44.33 15.26 39.92
N LEU A 15 -43.41 14.54 39.28
CA LEU A 15 -43.26 13.10 39.50
C LEU A 15 -41.95 12.85 40.25
N VAL A 16 -42.09 12.56 41.54
CA VAL A 16 -41.06 12.04 42.42
C VAL A 16 -40.93 10.54 42.14
N PHE A 17 -39.75 10.05 41.72
CA PHE A 17 -39.44 8.63 41.82
C PHE A 17 -38.01 8.40 42.36
N ALA A 18 -38.05 7.85 43.58
CA ALA A 18 -37.08 7.15 44.39
C ALA A 18 -35.70 6.79 43.80
N PHE A 19 -34.68 7.11 44.60
CA PHE A 19 -33.35 6.53 44.62
C PHE A 19 -33.41 5.00 44.81
N LEU A 20 -32.72 4.25 43.94
CA LEU A 20 -32.20 2.92 44.24
C LEU A 20 -30.69 2.92 43.99
N LEU A 21 -29.94 3.01 45.09
CA LEU A 21 -28.53 2.65 45.16
C LEU A 21 -28.43 1.13 45.03
N ALA A 22 -27.90 0.63 43.91
CA ALA A 22 -27.44 -0.74 43.76
C ALA A 22 -25.95 -0.70 43.39
N GLY A 23 -25.17 -1.42 44.19
CA GLY A 23 -23.71 -1.32 44.24
C GLY A 23 -22.98 -2.01 43.11
N CYS A 24 -21.69 -1.69 43.05
CA CYS A 24 -20.67 -2.34 42.25
C CYS A 24 -20.63 -3.85 42.53
N GLY A 25 -20.82 -4.66 41.48
CA GLY A 25 -20.50 -6.08 41.48
C GLY A 25 -19.92 -6.45 40.13
N GLN A 26 -18.61 -6.74 40.09
CA GLN A 26 -17.95 -7.25 38.90
C GLN A 26 -18.46 -8.66 38.59
N GLN A 27 -18.95 -8.86 37.38
CA GLN A 27 -19.31 -10.18 36.85
C GLN A 27 -18.04 -10.85 36.30
N PRO A 28 -17.62 -12.02 36.82
CA PRO A 28 -16.56 -12.80 36.21
C PRO A 28 -17.01 -13.31 34.84
N GLY A 29 -16.31 -12.89 33.79
CA GLY A 29 -16.49 -13.45 32.46
C GLY A 29 -16.04 -14.93 32.39
N PRO A 30 -16.55 -15.70 31.44
CA PRO A 30 -16.23 -17.11 31.27
C PRO A 30 -14.73 -17.34 30.97
N PRO A 31 -14.18 -18.51 31.34
CA PRO A 31 -12.76 -18.82 31.18
C PRO A 31 -12.33 -18.74 29.71
N GLY A 32 -11.29 -17.95 29.44
CA GLY A 32 -10.64 -17.90 28.14
C GLY A 32 -9.95 -19.24 27.82
N PRO A 33 -9.81 -19.58 26.53
CA PRO A 33 -9.06 -20.76 26.11
C PRO A 33 -7.58 -20.65 26.51
N PRO A 34 -6.91 -21.78 26.75
CA PRO A 34 -5.56 -21.81 27.31
C PRO A 34 -4.55 -21.08 26.43
N THR A 35 -3.71 -20.28 27.08
CA THR A 35 -2.49 -19.70 26.52
C THR A 35 -1.51 -20.84 26.22
N GLU A 36 -1.42 -21.25 24.95
CA GLU A 36 -0.31 -22.08 24.50
C GLU A 36 0.93 -21.21 24.41
N SER A 37 1.73 -21.25 25.48
CA SER A 37 3.15 -20.95 25.42
C SER A 37 3.83 -22.01 24.55
N ALA A 38 4.08 -21.69 23.29
CA ALA A 38 5.06 -22.41 22.48
C ALA A 38 6.42 -21.70 22.60
N SER A 39 7.11 -22.00 23.72
CA SER A 39 8.57 -22.02 23.72
C SER A 39 9.03 -23.27 22.97
N ASP A 40 10.23 -23.15 22.39
CA ASP A 40 11.08 -24.21 21.85
C ASP A 40 10.75 -24.73 20.44
N LEU A 41 11.43 -24.18 19.44
CA LEU A 41 12.11 -24.99 18.41
C LEU A 41 13.41 -24.30 17.93
N PRO A 42 14.43 -25.09 17.53
CA PRO A 42 15.84 -24.75 17.71
C PRO A 42 16.49 -23.96 16.56
N ALA A 43 17.57 -23.27 16.93
CA ALA A 43 18.55 -22.67 16.04
C ALA A 43 19.26 -23.73 15.19
N SER A 44 19.29 -23.52 13.86
CA SER A 44 20.22 -24.20 12.96
C SER A 44 21.18 -23.18 12.36
N ALA A 45 22.46 -23.41 12.65
CA ALA A 45 23.63 -22.65 12.21
C ALA A 45 23.99 -22.96 10.73
N PRO A 46 24.90 -22.20 10.11
CA PRO A 46 25.03 -22.07 8.66
C PRO A 46 25.87 -23.19 8.03
N ALA A 47 25.54 -23.56 6.78
CA ALA A 47 26.37 -24.45 5.97
C ALA A 47 27.23 -23.65 4.98
N ALA A 48 28.51 -24.03 4.93
CA ALA A 48 29.63 -23.36 4.30
C ALA A 48 29.67 -23.47 2.76
N ALA A 49 30.33 -22.49 2.15
CA ALA A 49 30.77 -22.48 0.75
C ALA A 49 31.93 -23.47 0.49
N PRO A 50 32.08 -23.91 -0.77
CA PRO A 50 33.39 -24.23 -1.33
C PRO A 50 33.77 -23.32 -2.51
N SER A 51 35.01 -22.83 -2.45
CA SER A 51 35.74 -22.19 -3.54
C SER A 51 36.33 -23.23 -4.51
N GLY A 52 36.48 -22.81 -5.78
CA GLY A 52 37.60 -23.21 -6.62
C GLY A 52 37.28 -24.08 -7.84
N ALA A 53 37.40 -23.52 -9.04
CA ALA A 53 38.56 -23.73 -9.91
C ALA A 53 38.23 -23.47 -11.39
N THR A 54 39.07 -22.64 -11.98
CA THR A 54 39.22 -22.25 -13.38
C THR A 54 39.41 -23.43 -14.34
N ARG A 55 38.77 -23.37 -15.52
CA ARG A 55 39.37 -23.85 -16.78
C ARG A 55 38.63 -23.32 -18.02
N THR A 56 39.34 -22.53 -18.81
CA THR A 56 39.12 -22.31 -20.25
C THR A 56 39.43 -23.61 -21.02
N PRO A 57 38.87 -23.83 -22.22
CA PRO A 57 39.63 -23.44 -23.41
C PRO A 57 38.81 -22.93 -24.63
N ASP A 58 39.61 -22.27 -25.46
CA ASP A 58 39.50 -21.72 -26.81
C ASP A 58 38.50 -22.32 -27.83
N GLY A 59 37.92 -21.40 -28.61
CA GLY A 59 38.09 -21.37 -30.07
C GLY A 59 37.11 -22.19 -30.94
N THR A 60 36.21 -21.50 -31.67
CA THR A 60 36.01 -21.68 -33.12
C THR A 60 35.26 -20.47 -33.72
N LYS A 61 35.90 -19.84 -34.72
CA LYS A 61 35.36 -18.81 -35.61
C LYS A 61 34.25 -19.36 -36.51
N THR A 62 33.22 -18.56 -36.81
CA THR A 62 32.62 -18.47 -38.15
C THR A 62 32.04 -17.07 -38.35
N ALA A 63 32.38 -16.46 -39.49
CA ALA A 63 32.02 -15.11 -39.93
C ALA A 63 30.65 -15.10 -40.65
N ALA A 64 29.80 -14.12 -40.35
CA ALA A 64 29.42 -12.96 -41.18
C ALA A 64 28.13 -13.13 -42.01
N ALA A 65 27.13 -12.29 -41.72
CA ALA A 65 26.32 -11.59 -42.73
C ALA A 65 25.58 -10.42 -42.05
N GLY A 66 25.64 -9.25 -42.69
CA GLY A 66 25.15 -7.99 -42.14
C GLY A 66 23.63 -7.88 -42.02
N GLY A 67 23.22 -7.17 -40.98
CA GLY A 67 21.92 -6.55 -40.87
C GLY A 67 22.12 -5.25 -40.12
N THR A 68 21.93 -4.13 -40.81
CA THR A 68 21.87 -2.78 -40.25
C THR A 68 20.76 -2.75 -39.20
N SER A 69 21.10 -3.06 -37.95
CA SER A 69 20.23 -2.72 -36.83
C SER A 69 20.31 -1.22 -36.66
N THR A 70 19.26 -0.53 -37.11
CA THR A 70 18.89 0.77 -36.60
C THR A 70 19.00 0.70 -35.09
N ALA A 71 20.01 1.36 -34.54
CA ALA A 71 20.19 1.47 -33.10
C ALA A 71 18.88 2.01 -32.54
N SER A 72 18.13 1.13 -31.87
CA SER A 72 17.04 1.53 -31.01
C SER A 72 17.65 2.57 -30.08
N ALA A 73 17.16 3.80 -30.14
CA ALA A 73 17.64 4.88 -29.32
C ALA A 73 17.57 4.38 -27.87
N ALA A 74 18.73 4.09 -27.29
CA ALA A 74 18.83 3.78 -25.89
C ALA A 74 18.31 5.01 -25.16
N THR A 75 17.11 4.90 -24.61
CA THR A 75 16.55 5.90 -23.69
C THR A 75 17.60 6.11 -22.62
N GLU A 76 18.19 7.31 -22.57
CA GLU A 76 19.11 7.67 -21.48
C GLU A 76 18.47 7.28 -20.14
N PRO A 77 19.25 6.77 -19.19
CA PRO A 77 18.71 6.48 -17.87
C PRO A 77 18.08 7.76 -17.34
N ALA A 78 16.77 7.74 -17.12
CA ALA A 78 16.05 8.91 -16.62
C ALA A 78 16.80 9.45 -15.41
N ALA A 79 17.18 10.74 -15.44
CA ALA A 79 17.78 11.39 -14.29
C ALA A 79 16.81 11.26 -13.10
N TRP A 80 17.29 10.88 -11.92
CA TRP A 80 16.48 10.76 -10.71
C TRP A 80 16.71 11.99 -9.83
N THR A 81 15.64 12.51 -9.24
CA THR A 81 15.67 13.57 -8.25
C THR A 81 15.08 13.04 -6.94
N THR A 82 15.32 13.75 -5.83
CA THR A 82 14.74 13.44 -4.53
C THR A 82 13.68 14.49 -4.20
N TYR A 83 12.47 14.04 -3.90
CA TYR A 83 11.41 14.86 -3.34
C TYR A 83 11.43 14.74 -1.81
N THR A 84 11.21 15.87 -1.13
CA THR A 84 10.99 15.92 0.33
C THR A 84 9.55 16.32 0.58
N THR A 85 8.85 15.59 1.44
CA THR A 85 7.46 15.89 1.80
C THR A 85 7.32 17.27 2.44
N THR A 86 6.13 17.86 2.33
CA THR A 86 5.83 19.20 2.85
C THR A 86 6.00 19.30 4.37
N ASP A 87 5.84 18.20 5.10
CA ASP A 87 6.13 18.09 6.55
C ASP A 87 7.62 17.85 6.89
N GLY A 88 8.48 17.67 5.88
CA GLY A 88 9.91 17.43 6.03
C GLY A 88 10.26 16.12 6.74
N GLN A 89 9.33 15.15 6.82
CA GLN A 89 9.55 13.89 7.54
C GLN A 89 10.03 12.76 6.63
N LEU A 90 9.62 12.76 5.36
CA LEU A 90 9.91 11.70 4.41
C LEU A 90 10.55 12.26 3.14
N ILE A 91 11.40 11.43 2.53
CA ILE A 91 11.91 11.63 1.17
C ILE A 91 11.69 10.39 0.33
N PHE A 92 11.54 10.58 -0.97
CA PHE A 92 11.60 9.51 -1.97
C PHE A 92 12.23 10.04 -3.25
N ASP A 93 12.81 9.14 -4.02
CA ASP A 93 13.42 9.45 -5.30
C ASP A 93 12.42 9.18 -6.43
N LEU A 94 12.40 10.01 -7.45
CA LEU A 94 11.54 9.87 -8.62
C LEU A 94 12.28 10.32 -9.90
N PRO A 95 11.87 9.85 -11.09
CA PRO A 95 12.34 10.42 -12.35
C PRO A 95 12.14 11.94 -12.37
N ALA A 96 13.17 12.70 -12.78
CA ALA A 96 13.16 14.16 -12.80
C ALA A 96 12.11 14.75 -13.76
N THR A 97 11.60 13.92 -14.67
CA THR A 97 10.52 14.27 -15.60
C THR A 97 9.12 14.10 -15.00
N TRP A 98 9.00 13.41 -13.86
CA TRP A 98 7.75 13.27 -13.13
C TRP A 98 7.49 14.48 -12.24
N SER A 99 6.23 14.70 -11.91
CA SER A 99 5.79 15.83 -11.08
C SER A 99 5.20 15.35 -9.77
N VAL A 100 5.37 16.15 -8.72
CA VAL A 100 4.70 15.96 -7.43
C VAL A 100 3.83 17.18 -7.16
N ARG A 101 2.57 16.95 -6.78
CA ARG A 101 1.64 17.98 -6.36
C ARG A 101 1.17 17.70 -4.94
N ASP A 102 1.02 18.74 -4.14
CA ASP A 102 0.27 18.67 -2.89
C ASP A 102 -1.14 19.22 -3.15
N PRO A 103 -2.13 18.36 -3.47
CA PRO A 103 -3.50 18.79 -3.74
C PRO A 103 -4.22 19.33 -2.50
N ALA A 104 -3.71 19.09 -1.29
CA ALA A 104 -4.29 19.62 -0.07
C ALA A 104 -3.87 21.08 0.21
N GLY A 105 -2.78 21.56 -0.42
CA GLY A 105 -2.26 22.92 -0.23
C GLY A 105 -1.37 23.06 1.01
N GLU A 106 -1.52 24.15 1.76
CA GLU A 106 -0.89 24.30 3.08
C GLU A 106 -1.41 23.18 4.00
N LEU A 107 -0.53 22.51 4.76
CA LEU A 107 -0.78 21.27 5.53
C LEU A 107 -2.25 21.16 5.99
N ALA A 108 -2.97 20.18 5.44
CA ALA A 108 -4.39 19.96 5.73
C ALA A 108 -4.68 20.06 7.23
N GLU A 109 -5.84 20.62 7.63
CA GLU A 109 -6.24 20.68 9.04
C GLU A 109 -6.08 19.30 9.70
N GLY A 110 -5.12 19.20 10.63
CA GLY A 110 -4.70 17.93 11.25
C GLY A 110 -3.24 17.55 11.01
N GLY A 111 -2.54 18.17 10.04
CA GLY A 111 -1.15 17.92 9.71
C GLY A 111 -0.92 16.63 8.90
N GLY A 112 0.32 16.43 8.47
CA GLY A 112 0.72 15.34 7.57
C GLY A 112 0.92 15.82 6.13
N ALA A 113 1.65 15.03 5.35
CA ALA A 113 1.97 15.32 3.97
C ALA A 113 0.97 14.65 3.02
N PHE A 114 0.66 15.32 1.91
CA PHE A 114 0.00 14.76 0.75
C PHE A 114 0.89 15.00 -0.47
N ALA A 115 1.27 13.93 -1.15
CA ALA A 115 1.99 14.01 -2.42
C ALA A 115 1.33 13.11 -3.45
N GLU A 116 0.74 13.71 -4.48
CA GLU A 116 0.31 13.02 -5.69
C GLU A 116 1.45 13.06 -6.72
N VAL A 117 1.89 11.89 -7.17
CA VAL A 117 2.93 11.77 -8.18
C VAL A 117 2.31 11.47 -9.54
N THR A 118 2.67 12.26 -10.54
CA THR A 118 2.22 12.08 -11.93
C THR A 118 3.39 11.90 -12.89
N ASN A 119 3.18 11.18 -13.99
CA ASN A 119 4.14 11.13 -15.09
C ASN A 119 4.20 12.48 -15.84
N THR A 120 4.99 12.54 -16.93
CA THR A 120 5.13 13.72 -17.81
C THR A 120 3.84 14.17 -18.48
N GLU A 121 2.87 13.26 -18.63
CA GLU A 121 1.58 13.50 -19.28
C GLU A 121 0.49 13.91 -18.26
N GLY A 122 0.86 14.01 -16.97
CA GLY A 122 -0.09 14.31 -15.88
C GLY A 122 -0.87 13.11 -15.38
N LYS A 123 -0.51 11.89 -15.80
CA LYS A 123 -1.15 10.64 -15.40
C LYS A 123 -0.79 10.30 -13.94
N PRO A 124 -1.76 10.08 -13.04
CA PRO A 124 -1.47 9.73 -11.65
C PRO A 124 -0.85 8.34 -11.56
N LEU A 125 0.26 8.24 -10.81
CA LEU A 125 1.03 7.01 -10.64
C LEU A 125 1.00 6.49 -9.19
N ALA A 126 1.04 7.38 -8.20
CA ALA A 126 0.98 7.01 -6.80
C ALA A 126 0.59 8.20 -5.93
N THR A 127 0.00 7.93 -4.78
CA THR A 127 -0.29 8.93 -3.76
C THR A 127 0.39 8.55 -2.45
N LEU A 128 1.19 9.46 -1.89
CA LEU A 128 1.66 9.41 -0.51
C LEU A 128 0.73 10.27 0.35
N ARG A 129 0.23 9.70 1.45
CA ARG A 129 -0.51 10.43 2.46
C ARG A 129 -0.09 9.95 3.85
N THR A 130 0.30 10.88 4.72
CA THR A 130 0.64 10.58 6.13
C THR A 130 -0.47 11.01 7.08
N ASN A 131 -0.33 10.66 8.36
CA ASN A 131 -1.29 10.99 9.41
C ASN A 131 -2.72 10.50 9.12
N MET A 132 -2.83 9.32 8.53
CA MET A 132 -4.13 8.73 8.22
C MET A 132 -4.70 8.00 9.42
N ALA A 133 -5.94 8.30 9.77
CA ALA A 133 -6.75 7.41 10.59
C ALA A 133 -7.10 6.17 9.74
N THR A 134 -6.60 5.01 10.15
CA THR A 134 -6.88 3.75 9.46
C THR A 134 -7.84 2.92 10.28
N GLY A 135 -8.80 2.31 9.58
CA GLY A 135 -9.72 1.33 10.12
C GLY A 135 -10.25 0.53 8.94
N SER A 136 -10.01 -0.78 8.95
CA SER A 136 -10.60 -1.68 7.97
C SER A 136 -11.22 -2.87 8.68
N THR A 137 -12.46 -3.17 8.32
CA THR A 137 -13.15 -4.39 8.74
C THR A 137 -13.17 -5.36 7.59
N CYS A 138 -12.65 -6.56 7.81
CA CYS A 138 -12.67 -7.64 6.84
C CYS A 138 -14.04 -8.31 6.82
N VAL A 139 -14.98 -7.75 6.05
CA VAL A 139 -16.33 -8.31 5.91
C VAL A 139 -16.37 -9.42 4.86
N ASP A 140 -15.69 -9.20 3.73
CA ASP A 140 -15.60 -10.13 2.61
C ASP A 140 -14.17 -10.60 2.39
N ARG A 141 -14.01 -11.85 1.95
CA ARG A 141 -12.72 -12.45 1.61
C ARG A 141 -12.73 -12.97 0.18
N TYR A 142 -11.66 -12.70 -0.54
CA TYR A 142 -11.47 -13.09 -1.93
C TYR A 142 -10.20 -13.91 -2.06
N PRO A 143 -10.10 -14.83 -3.03
CA PRO A 143 -8.81 -15.37 -3.43
C PRO A 143 -7.82 -14.24 -3.68
N TYR A 144 -6.55 -14.44 -3.40
CA TYR A 144 -5.55 -13.40 -3.61
C TYR A 144 -4.27 -13.98 -4.19
N SER A 145 -3.46 -13.11 -4.79
CA SER A 145 -2.12 -13.44 -5.22
C SER A 145 -1.20 -12.26 -4.93
N VAL A 146 0.00 -12.54 -4.43
CA VAL A 146 1.07 -11.54 -4.34
C VAL A 146 1.92 -11.69 -5.58
N LEU A 147 1.95 -10.64 -6.39
CA LEU A 147 2.68 -10.58 -7.65
C LEU A 147 4.13 -10.15 -7.46
N ASP A 148 4.37 -9.24 -6.51
CA ASP A 148 5.68 -8.70 -6.18
C ASP A 148 5.72 -8.26 -4.72
N SER A 149 6.88 -8.37 -4.07
CA SER A 149 7.07 -7.98 -2.68
C SER A 149 8.53 -7.61 -2.40
N GLN A 150 8.75 -6.59 -1.59
CA GLN A 150 10.08 -6.17 -1.15
C GLN A 150 10.03 -5.52 0.23
N ASP A 151 10.88 -5.96 1.16
CA ASP A 151 11.01 -5.34 2.48
C ASP A 151 11.60 -3.94 2.39
N LEU A 152 11.09 -3.03 3.23
CA LEU A 152 11.50 -1.62 3.28
C LEU A 152 12.15 -1.31 4.62
N THR A 153 13.38 -1.79 4.82
CA THR A 153 14.14 -1.65 6.07
C THR A 153 14.35 -0.19 6.49
N ALA A 154 14.39 0.74 5.54
CA ALA A 154 14.49 2.17 5.83
C ALA A 154 13.27 2.72 6.61
N LEU A 155 12.14 2.02 6.57
CA LEU A 155 10.90 2.37 7.24
C LEU A 155 10.63 1.49 8.48
N THR A 156 11.61 0.72 8.95
CA THR A 156 11.46 -0.11 10.15
C THR A 156 11.19 0.77 11.37
N LEU A 157 10.06 0.54 12.03
CA LEU A 157 9.66 1.27 13.23
C LEU A 157 9.30 0.28 14.33
N LYS A 158 9.88 0.48 15.52
CA LYS A 158 9.65 -0.37 16.71
C LYS A 158 9.81 -1.88 16.43
N GLY A 159 10.78 -2.23 15.58
CA GLY A 159 11.08 -3.63 15.21
C GLY A 159 10.17 -4.24 14.14
N ALA A 160 9.19 -3.50 13.61
CA ALA A 160 8.36 -3.93 12.50
C ALA A 160 8.83 -3.31 11.18
N THR A 161 9.16 -4.15 10.20
CA THR A 161 9.57 -3.73 8.86
C THR A 161 8.38 -3.79 7.90
N PRO A 162 7.93 -2.67 7.33
CA PRO A 162 6.92 -2.71 6.28
C PRO A 162 7.50 -3.27 4.98
N ARG A 163 6.63 -3.62 4.05
CA ARG A 163 7.00 -4.13 2.73
C ARG A 163 6.20 -3.43 1.65
N PHE A 164 6.86 -3.18 0.53
CA PHE A 164 6.18 -2.96 -0.73
C PHE A 164 5.53 -4.28 -1.17
N VAL A 165 4.30 -4.21 -1.66
CA VAL A 165 3.55 -5.35 -2.21
C VAL A 165 2.80 -4.88 -3.44
N TYR A 166 2.82 -5.68 -4.51
CA TYR A 166 1.82 -5.64 -5.57
C TYR A 166 0.99 -6.93 -5.48
N GLU A 167 -0.31 -6.80 -5.27
CA GLU A 167 -1.21 -7.94 -5.02
C GLU A 167 -2.54 -7.79 -5.76
N THR A 168 -3.24 -8.90 -5.89
CA THR A 168 -4.56 -8.99 -6.51
C THR A 168 -5.63 -9.62 -5.62
N ARG A 169 -6.88 -9.46 -6.00
CA ARG A 169 -8.07 -10.12 -5.45
C ARG A 169 -8.87 -10.80 -6.56
N GLY A 170 -9.42 -11.95 -6.24
CA GLY A 170 -10.10 -12.83 -7.18
C GLY A 170 -9.16 -13.70 -8.01
N ASN A 171 -9.78 -14.57 -8.80
CA ASN A 171 -9.16 -15.43 -9.80
C ASN A 171 -10.20 -15.76 -10.89
N ALA A 172 -9.90 -16.71 -11.77
CA ALA A 172 -10.78 -17.08 -12.88
C ALA A 172 -12.13 -17.72 -12.45
N THR A 173 -12.20 -18.31 -11.25
CA THR A 173 -13.39 -19.04 -10.76
C THR A 173 -14.15 -18.30 -9.68
N ALA A 174 -13.53 -17.32 -9.02
CA ALA A 174 -14.13 -16.47 -8.01
C ALA A 174 -13.62 -15.04 -8.21
N PRO A 175 -14.46 -14.12 -8.74
CA PRO A 175 -14.04 -12.75 -9.03
C PRO A 175 -13.68 -11.98 -7.76
N GLY A 176 -12.93 -10.89 -7.94
CA GLY A 176 -12.62 -9.95 -6.87
C GLY A 176 -13.85 -9.10 -6.47
N PRO A 177 -13.64 -8.08 -5.62
CA PRO A 177 -14.69 -7.13 -5.25
C PRO A 177 -15.25 -6.41 -6.49
N ALA A 178 -16.58 -6.25 -6.57
CA ALA A 178 -17.27 -5.76 -7.76
C ALA A 178 -17.08 -4.26 -8.07
N ASP A 179 -16.80 -3.46 -7.03
CA ASP A 179 -16.80 -2.00 -7.10
C ASP A 179 -15.47 -1.35 -6.67
N THR A 180 -14.44 -2.15 -6.44
CA THR A 180 -13.11 -1.65 -6.08
C THR A 180 -12.06 -2.34 -6.93
N PRO A 181 -10.99 -1.64 -7.36
CA PRO A 181 -9.95 -2.28 -8.16
C PRO A 181 -9.40 -3.52 -7.47
N ALA A 182 -9.31 -4.61 -8.24
CA ALA A 182 -8.91 -5.91 -7.71
C ALA A 182 -7.38 -6.12 -7.74
N ALA A 183 -6.59 -5.08 -8.02
CA ALA A 183 -5.13 -5.11 -7.96
C ALA A 183 -4.58 -3.76 -7.50
N ALA A 184 -3.54 -3.76 -6.66
CA ALA A 184 -2.91 -2.54 -6.16
C ALA A 184 -1.46 -2.77 -5.74
N TYR A 185 -0.63 -1.75 -5.92
CA TYR A 185 0.75 -1.72 -5.45
C TYR A 185 0.97 -0.61 -4.43
N GLY A 186 1.74 -0.90 -3.39
CA GLY A 186 1.96 0.05 -2.30
C GLY A 186 2.64 -0.57 -1.09
N ILE A 187 2.74 0.21 -0.02
CA ILE A 187 3.43 -0.20 1.21
C ILE A 187 2.42 -0.70 2.24
N THR A 188 2.71 -1.86 2.85
CA THR A 188 1.91 -2.41 3.95
C THR A 188 2.79 -2.86 5.14
N SER A 189 2.33 -2.54 6.36
CA SER A 189 2.85 -3.14 7.61
C SER A 189 2.02 -4.32 8.10
N GLY A 190 0.90 -4.61 7.43
CA GLY A 190 0.03 -5.73 7.81
C GLY A 190 0.74 -7.08 7.63
N PRO A 191 0.42 -8.08 8.46
CA PRO A 191 0.94 -9.42 8.26
C PRO A 191 0.61 -9.92 6.85
N PRO A 192 1.46 -10.78 6.24
CA PRO A 192 1.08 -11.55 5.07
C PRO A 192 -0.31 -12.16 5.27
N PRO A 193 -1.22 -12.07 4.27
CA PRO A 193 -2.47 -12.79 4.39
C PRO A 193 -2.17 -14.28 4.60
N ALA A 194 -2.95 -14.92 5.48
CA ALA A 194 -2.84 -16.34 5.78
C ALA A 194 -4.00 -17.10 5.11
N GLY A 195 -3.70 -18.30 4.60
CA GLY A 195 -4.65 -19.14 3.87
C GLY A 195 -4.84 -18.72 2.40
N ASP A 196 -5.95 -19.14 1.80
CA ASP A 196 -6.19 -18.98 0.35
C ASP A 196 -7.01 -17.74 -0.02
N SER A 197 -7.35 -16.90 0.97
CA SER A 197 -8.17 -15.71 0.77
C SER A 197 -7.70 -14.53 1.62
N ALA A 198 -7.99 -13.31 1.18
CA ALA A 198 -7.67 -12.07 1.86
C ALA A 198 -8.85 -11.08 1.77
N CYS A 199 -8.89 -10.14 2.71
CA CYS A 199 -9.84 -9.01 2.70
C CYS A 199 -9.61 -8.11 1.49
N ALA A 200 -10.49 -7.15 1.21
CA ALA A 200 -10.22 -6.09 0.24
C ALA A 200 -8.83 -5.44 0.45
N ILE A 201 -8.23 -4.90 -0.62
CA ILE A 201 -6.85 -4.40 -0.56
C ILE A 201 -6.79 -3.11 0.26
N PHE A 202 -5.97 -3.13 1.32
CA PHE A 202 -5.68 -1.99 2.18
C PHE A 202 -4.16 -1.95 2.43
N GLN A 203 -3.46 -1.06 1.73
CA GLN A 203 -2.00 -0.93 1.81
C GLN A 203 -1.64 0.30 2.62
N PHE A 204 -1.58 0.09 3.93
CA PHE A 204 -1.15 1.09 4.90
C PHE A 204 0.07 0.59 5.67
N PHE A 205 0.96 1.49 6.01
CA PHE A 205 2.09 1.22 6.88
C PHE A 205 2.07 2.12 8.11
N THR A 206 2.65 1.60 9.19
CA THR A 206 2.80 2.33 10.43
C THR A 206 3.74 3.51 10.20
N TRP A 207 3.26 4.72 10.47
CA TRP A 207 4.07 5.94 10.37
C TRP A 207 3.53 7.01 11.33
N PRO A 208 4.35 7.57 12.24
CA PRO A 208 3.90 8.56 13.20
C PRO A 208 3.21 9.77 12.53
N PRO A 209 2.17 10.35 13.17
CA PRO A 209 1.60 9.94 14.47
C PRO A 209 0.62 8.76 14.39
N ASN A 210 0.17 8.36 13.20
CA ASN A 210 -0.84 7.33 12.99
C ASN A 210 -0.36 6.27 11.98
N ALA A 211 -0.83 6.38 10.74
CA ALA A 211 -0.42 5.55 9.61
C ALA A 211 -0.20 6.40 8.35
N ALA A 212 0.40 5.78 7.34
CA ALA A 212 0.57 6.36 6.02
C ALA A 212 0.22 5.36 4.93
N MET A 213 -0.08 5.85 3.73
CA MET A 213 -0.13 5.07 2.50
C MET A 213 0.89 5.63 1.51
N PHE A 214 1.49 4.76 0.70
CA PHE A 214 2.15 5.17 -0.53
C PHE A 214 1.94 4.09 -1.58
N GLY A 215 1.19 4.41 -2.64
CA GLY A 215 0.81 3.43 -3.66
C GLY A 215 -0.33 3.91 -4.54
N ALA A 216 -0.85 3.00 -5.36
CA ALA A 216 -2.05 3.20 -6.17
C ALA A 216 -2.71 1.86 -6.51
N PHE A 217 -3.97 1.95 -6.93
CA PHE A 217 -4.65 0.83 -7.58
C PHE A 217 -4.21 0.70 -9.03
N TYR A 218 -4.13 -0.54 -9.51
CA TYR A 218 -3.94 -0.80 -10.93
C TYR A 218 -5.25 -0.59 -11.68
N ASP A 219 -5.20 0.20 -12.74
CA ASP A 219 -6.30 0.47 -13.65
C ASP A 219 -5.79 0.36 -15.10
N PRO A 220 -6.27 -0.62 -15.89
CA PRO A 220 -5.84 -0.79 -17.28
C PRO A 220 -6.20 0.40 -18.19
N ALA A 221 -7.11 1.30 -17.79
CA ALA A 221 -7.38 2.54 -18.51
C ALA A 221 -6.33 3.63 -18.23
N ASN A 222 -5.60 3.54 -17.11
CA ASN A 222 -4.60 4.51 -16.66
C ASN A 222 -3.17 3.96 -16.70
N ASN A 223 -2.97 2.64 -16.71
CA ASN A 223 -1.65 2.01 -16.68
C ASN A 223 -1.30 1.44 -18.06
N ASP A 224 -0.12 1.80 -18.58
CA ASP A 224 0.32 1.44 -19.93
C ASP A 224 0.69 -0.04 -20.00
N THR A 225 -0.34 -0.88 -20.10
CA THR A 225 -0.20 -2.33 -20.11
C THR A 225 -0.19 -2.83 -21.54
N PRO A 226 0.93 -3.40 -22.03
CA PRO A 226 0.97 -3.93 -23.39
C PRO A 226 0.09 -5.18 -23.53
N GLY A 227 -0.38 -5.44 -24.74
CA GLY A 227 -1.16 -6.64 -25.07
C GLY A 227 -2.56 -6.32 -25.61
N ASP A 228 -3.36 -7.37 -25.76
CA ASP A 228 -4.72 -7.27 -26.27
C ASP A 228 -5.66 -6.63 -25.23
N GLU A 229 -6.49 -5.68 -25.66
CA GLU A 229 -7.45 -4.99 -24.81
C GLU A 229 -8.51 -5.92 -24.21
N SER A 230 -8.77 -7.08 -24.83
CA SER A 230 -9.69 -8.10 -24.34
C SER A 230 -9.13 -9.00 -23.23
N LEU A 231 -7.83 -8.86 -22.89
CA LEU A 231 -7.23 -9.65 -21.83
C LEU A 231 -7.98 -9.46 -20.49
N PRO A 232 -8.19 -10.54 -19.71
CA PRO A 232 -8.79 -10.42 -18.40
C PRO A 232 -8.03 -9.45 -17.50
N TYR A 233 -8.75 -8.68 -16.67
CA TYR A 233 -8.16 -7.66 -15.78
C TYR A 233 -6.96 -8.18 -14.97
N LEU A 234 -7.09 -9.35 -14.34
CA LEU A 234 -6.02 -9.93 -13.52
C LEU A 234 -4.80 -10.37 -14.34
N GLU A 235 -5.00 -10.68 -15.62
CA GLU A 235 -3.90 -11.00 -16.52
C GLU A 235 -3.15 -9.74 -16.95
N LYS A 236 -3.89 -8.66 -17.26
CA LYS A 236 -3.29 -7.35 -17.51
C LYS A 236 -2.47 -6.86 -16.31
N ALA A 237 -3.00 -7.04 -15.08
CA ALA A 237 -2.27 -6.71 -13.85
C ALA A 237 -0.93 -7.46 -13.71
N ARG A 238 -0.86 -8.72 -14.14
CA ARG A 238 0.40 -9.50 -14.17
C ARG A 238 1.36 -8.98 -15.22
N ILE A 239 0.87 -8.74 -16.44
CA ILE A 239 1.69 -8.22 -17.54
C ILE A 239 2.29 -6.85 -17.18
N TYR A 240 1.56 -6.05 -16.41
CA TYR A 240 2.02 -4.73 -15.98
C TYR A 240 3.37 -4.75 -15.24
N LEU A 241 3.72 -5.86 -14.56
CA LEU A 241 5.02 -6.04 -13.88
C LEU A 241 6.22 -5.85 -14.81
N GLU A 242 6.06 -6.21 -16.09
CA GLU A 242 7.15 -6.19 -17.06
C GLU A 242 7.38 -4.79 -17.66
N THR A 243 6.51 -3.83 -17.33
CA THR A 243 6.55 -2.49 -17.92
C THR A 243 7.70 -1.64 -17.33
N PRO A 244 8.31 -0.75 -18.14
CA PRO A 244 9.22 0.27 -17.62
C PRO A 244 8.55 1.23 -16.61
N GLU A 245 7.25 1.50 -16.80
CA GLU A 245 6.46 2.32 -15.89
C GLU A 245 6.41 1.70 -14.50
N TYR A 246 5.96 0.44 -14.39
CA TYR A 246 5.91 -0.28 -13.12
C TYR A 246 7.26 -0.32 -12.41
N ARG A 247 8.35 -0.63 -13.14
CA ARG A 247 9.70 -0.66 -12.56
C ARG A 247 10.12 0.68 -11.98
N SER A 248 9.76 1.78 -12.65
CA SER A 248 10.04 3.14 -12.18
C SER A 248 9.19 3.49 -10.95
N ILE A 249 7.91 3.12 -10.95
CA ILE A 249 7.00 3.33 -9.80
C ILE A 249 7.48 2.52 -8.59
N LYS A 250 7.83 1.25 -8.77
CA LYS A 250 8.38 0.41 -7.71
C LYS A 250 9.64 1.04 -7.13
N ARG A 251 10.59 1.48 -7.97
CA ARG A 251 11.81 2.15 -7.49
C ARG A 251 11.48 3.42 -6.70
N MET A 252 10.50 4.20 -7.16
CA MET A 252 10.06 5.39 -6.44
C MET A 252 9.48 5.04 -5.06
N ILE A 253 8.48 4.16 -5.00
CA ILE A 253 7.82 3.79 -3.74
C ILE A 253 8.81 3.14 -2.77
N THR A 254 9.67 2.23 -3.26
CA THR A 254 10.65 1.52 -2.43
C THR A 254 11.83 2.40 -1.98
N SER A 255 12.00 3.59 -2.56
CA SER A 255 13.00 4.56 -2.12
C SER A 255 12.55 5.42 -0.93
N LEU A 256 11.27 5.31 -0.53
CA LEU A 256 10.70 6.07 0.58
C LEU A 256 11.48 5.79 1.87
N ARG A 257 11.90 6.87 2.54
CA ARG A 257 12.70 6.83 3.76
C ARG A 257 12.54 8.10 4.58
N PRO A 258 12.86 8.09 5.89
CA PRO A 258 12.93 9.30 6.70
C PRO A 258 13.97 10.30 6.14
N THR A 259 13.75 11.59 6.37
CA THR A 259 14.71 12.65 6.00
C THR A 259 16.01 12.61 6.80
N ARG A 260 15.99 12.04 8.01
CA ARG A 260 17.16 11.83 8.89
C ARG A 260 16.97 10.62 9.82
#